data_AF-A0A3P7IG36-F1
#
_entry.id   AF-A0A3P7IG36-F1
#
_cell.length_a   1.000
_cell.length_b   1.000
_cell.length_c   1.000
_cell.angle_alpha   90.00
_cell.angle_beta   90.00
_cell.angle_gamma   90.00
#
_symmetry.space_group_name_H-M   'P 1'
#
loop_
_entity.id
_entity.type
_entity.pdbx_description
1 polymer ?
#
loop_
_entity_poly.entity_id
_entity_poly.type
_entity_poly.pdbx_seq_one_letter_code
_entity_poly.pdbx_strand_id
1 'polypeptide(L)'
;MSVSTPSKLGGAILRSNNGTIRTVLLCLLVSSAVQLLVPIVAEHAVWILSLTSYYAKCLLRLQCETRNDSSLLSLSATHGPTHFPEIFPVETWVGSPPASLVSRSTNNQLSDHTREQEALAALAAAKDSRRHGNVRKAKAIIEHALALAPNHPDVLTEYGLFHEVLENDVLEADLCYAKALAFDPNHSEALV
;
A
#
# COMPACT_ATOMS: atom_id res chain seq x y z
N MET A 1 -24.18 -65.68 60.36
CA MET A 1 -23.20 -64.67 59.90
C MET A 1 -22.04 -65.46 59.32
N SER A 2 -21.69 -65.45 58.04
CA SER A 2 -21.73 -64.43 57.00
C SER A 2 -21.84 -65.11 55.62
N VAL A 3 -22.69 -64.55 54.77
CA VAL A 3 -22.80 -64.87 53.35
C VAL A 3 -21.78 -63.98 52.61
N SER A 4 -20.96 -64.56 51.73
CA SER A 4 -20.24 -63.76 50.73
C SER A 4 -20.13 -64.57 49.42
N THR A 5 -20.43 -63.86 48.34
CA THR A 5 -20.80 -64.32 47.01
C THR A 5 -19.59 -64.50 46.09
N PRO A 6 -19.67 -65.35 45.04
CA PRO A 6 -18.66 -65.37 43.98
C PRO A 6 -18.87 -64.20 43.01
N SER A 7 -17.78 -63.49 42.70
CA SER A 7 -17.70 -62.38 41.76
C SER A 7 -17.94 -62.86 40.32
N LYS A 8 -19.12 -62.53 39.79
CA LYS A 8 -19.51 -62.78 38.41
C LYS A 8 -19.44 -61.46 37.63
N LEU A 9 -18.23 -61.07 37.24
CA LEU A 9 -18.02 -59.85 36.43
C LEU A 9 -16.91 -60.06 35.38
N GLY A 10 -17.14 -60.99 34.48
CA GLY A 10 -16.29 -61.21 33.32
C GLY A 10 -17.08 -61.93 32.23
N GLY A 11 -17.51 -61.20 31.20
CA GLY A 11 -18.14 -61.80 30.03
C GLY A 11 -19.51 -61.24 29.68
N ALA A 12 -19.57 -59.96 29.32
CA ALA A 12 -20.74 -59.40 28.65
C ALA A 12 -20.36 -58.26 27.69
N ILE A 13 -19.37 -58.46 26.82
CA ILE A 13 -19.14 -57.54 25.69
C ILE A 13 -18.84 -58.34 24.41
N LEU A 14 -19.71 -59.29 24.06
CA LEU A 14 -19.71 -59.90 22.72
C LEU A 14 -21.17 -60.20 22.32
N ARG A 15 -22.01 -59.17 22.23
CA ARG A 15 -23.36 -59.34 21.64
C ARG A 15 -23.97 -58.06 21.06
N SER A 16 -23.33 -57.53 20.02
CA SER A 16 -23.95 -56.98 18.79
C SER A 16 -22.82 -56.33 18.00
N ASN A 17 -21.99 -57.20 17.41
CA ASN A 17 -20.67 -56.79 16.97
C ASN A 17 -20.74 -56.02 15.64
N ASN A 18 -21.70 -56.29 14.76
CA ASN A 18 -21.69 -55.71 13.43
C ASN A 18 -22.16 -54.25 13.40
N GLY A 19 -23.15 -53.88 14.22
CA GLY A 19 -23.66 -52.51 14.26
C GLY A 19 -22.70 -51.55 14.95
N THR A 20 -22.17 -51.95 16.11
CA THR A 20 -21.24 -51.16 16.91
C THR A 20 -19.88 -50.99 16.23
N ILE A 21 -19.34 -52.02 15.58
CA ILE A 21 -18.11 -51.92 14.79
C ILE A 21 -18.30 -50.96 13.61
N ARG A 22 -19.45 -51.03 12.91
CA ARG A 22 -19.74 -50.11 11.79
C ARG A 22 -19.86 -48.67 12.26
N THR A 23 -20.51 -48.41 13.40
CA THR A 23 -20.60 -47.04 13.94
C THR A 23 -19.23 -46.52 14.37
N VAL A 24 -18.39 -47.34 15.00
CA VAL A 24 -17.02 -46.93 15.38
C VAL A 24 -16.18 -46.65 14.14
N LEU A 25 -16.26 -47.50 13.11
CA LEU A 25 -15.55 -47.30 11.85
C LEU A 25 -15.98 -46.01 11.13
N LEU A 26 -17.28 -45.72 11.08
CA LEU A 26 -17.81 -44.48 10.51
C LEU A 26 -17.32 -43.25 11.29
N CYS A 27 -17.31 -43.29 12.62
CA CYS A 27 -16.81 -42.19 13.44
C CYS A 27 -15.30 -41.93 13.23
N LEU A 28 -14.50 -42.99 13.09
CA LEU A 28 -13.06 -42.87 12.78
C LEU A 28 -12.83 -42.31 11.38
N LEU A 29 -13.60 -42.76 10.38
CA LEU A 29 -13.55 -42.24 9.02
C LEU A 29 -13.91 -40.75 8.96
N VAL A 30 -14.98 -40.34 9.66
CA VAL A 30 -15.41 -38.93 9.71
C VAL A 30 -14.39 -38.07 10.44
N SER A 31 -13.83 -38.52 11.57
CA SER A 31 -12.76 -37.77 12.27
C SER A 31 -11.51 -37.60 11.42
N SER A 32 -11.07 -38.67 10.75
CA SER A 32 -9.91 -38.64 9.85
C SER A 32 -10.16 -37.70 8.67
N ALA A 33 -11.36 -37.75 8.07
CA ALA A 33 -11.74 -36.85 7.00
C ALA A 33 -11.75 -35.38 7.46
N VAL A 34 -12.27 -35.08 8.67
CA VAL A 34 -12.25 -33.73 9.23
C VAL A 34 -10.83 -33.25 9.50
N GLN A 35 -9.97 -34.10 10.06
CA GLN A 35 -8.56 -33.77 10.33
C GLN A 35 -7.76 -33.49 9.05
N LEU A 36 -8.11 -34.13 7.94
CA LEU A 36 -7.51 -33.87 6.61
C LEU A 36 -8.11 -32.64 5.92
N LEU A 37 -9.41 -32.37 6.09
CA LEU A 37 -10.09 -31.27 5.42
C LEU A 37 -9.74 -29.90 6.02
N VAL A 38 -9.60 -29.81 7.34
CA VAL A 38 -9.30 -28.57 8.08
C VAL A 38 -8.02 -27.87 7.58
N PRO A 39 -6.85 -28.54 7.44
CA PRO A 39 -5.64 -27.88 6.95
C PRO A 39 -5.74 -27.47 5.48
N ILE A 40 -6.42 -28.26 4.64
CA ILE A 40 -6.62 -27.95 3.21
C ILE A 40 -7.48 -26.69 3.07
N VAL A 41 -8.57 -26.58 3.85
CA VAL A 41 -9.44 -25.40 3.85
C VAL A 41 -8.70 -24.18 4.40
N ALA A 42 -7.86 -24.34 5.42
CA ALA A 42 -7.07 -23.24 5.98
C ALA A 42 -6.05 -22.68 4.98
N GLU A 43 -5.30 -23.56 4.31
CA GLU A 43 -4.35 -23.18 3.25
C GLU A 43 -5.07 -22.41 2.13
N HIS A 44 -6.17 -22.96 1.59
CA HIS A 44 -6.91 -22.29 0.53
C HIS A 44 -7.61 -21.01 0.97
N ALA A 45 -8.10 -20.92 2.22
CA ALA A 45 -8.70 -19.71 2.74
C ALA A 45 -7.69 -18.56 2.82
N VAL A 46 -6.44 -18.84 3.20
CA VAL A 46 -5.35 -17.84 3.22
C VAL A 46 -5.03 -17.37 1.81
N TRP A 47 -4.93 -18.29 0.84
CA TRP A 47 -4.73 -17.93 -0.56
C TRP A 47 -5.88 -17.10 -1.12
N ILE A 48 -7.13 -17.44 -0.82
CA ILE A 48 -8.31 -16.68 -1.25
C ILE A 48 -8.35 -15.31 -0.59
N LEU A 49 -8.02 -15.18 0.70
CA LEU A 49 -7.92 -13.87 1.37
C LEU A 49 -6.80 -13.01 0.78
N SER A 50 -5.65 -13.60 0.47
CA SER A 50 -4.52 -12.90 -0.15
C SER A 50 -4.86 -12.45 -1.57
N LEU A 51 -5.49 -13.34 -2.35
CA LEU A 51 -5.94 -13.05 -3.71
C LEU A 51 -7.01 -11.96 -3.71
N THR A 52 -8.01 -12.04 -2.83
CA THR A 52 -9.04 -10.99 -2.71
C THR A 52 -8.46 -9.67 -2.20
N SER A 53 -7.48 -9.69 -1.29
CA SER A 53 -6.75 -8.49 -0.85
C SER A 53 -5.93 -7.87 -1.99
N TYR A 54 -5.24 -8.70 -2.78
CA TYR A 54 -4.51 -8.27 -3.97
C TYR A 54 -5.46 -7.64 -5.01
N TYR A 55 -6.56 -8.30 -5.35
CA TYR A 55 -7.56 -7.75 -6.26
C TYR A 55 -8.23 -6.48 -5.71
N ALA A 56 -8.48 -6.39 -4.40
CA ALA A 56 -9.01 -5.17 -3.78
C ALA A 56 -8.00 -4.01 -3.85
N LYS A 57 -6.71 -4.27 -3.63
CA LYS A 57 -5.62 -3.29 -3.81
C LYS A 57 -5.50 -2.85 -5.27
N CYS A 58 -5.59 -3.77 -6.23
CA CYS A 58 -5.61 -3.45 -7.66
C CYS A 58 -6.82 -2.59 -8.05
N LEU A 59 -8.01 -2.93 -7.55
CA LEU A 59 -9.22 -2.14 -7.79
C LEU A 59 -9.13 -0.74 -7.16
N LEU A 60 -8.55 -0.61 -5.96
CA LEU A 60 -8.30 0.68 -5.32
C LEU A 60 -7.32 1.56 -6.11
N ARG A 61 -6.26 0.99 -6.71
CA ARG A 61 -5.35 1.75 -7.60
C ARG A 61 -6.09 2.25 -8.84
N LEU A 62 -6.90 1.40 -9.49
CA LEU A 62 -7.74 1.78 -10.64
C LEU A 62 -8.73 2.90 -10.33
N GLN A 63 -9.27 2.94 -9.11
CA GLN A 63 -10.21 3.98 -8.68
C GLN A 63 -9.54 5.30 -8.25
N CYS A 64 -8.25 5.26 -7.90
CA CYS A 64 -7.47 6.47 -7.61
C CYS A 64 -7.04 7.18 -8.90
N GLU A 65 -6.70 6.41 -9.94
CA GLU A 65 -6.37 6.95 -11.28
C GLU A 65 -7.53 7.78 -11.84
N THR A 66 -8.77 7.28 -11.72
CA THR A 66 -9.97 7.99 -12.20
C THR A 66 -10.36 9.21 -11.36
N ARG A 67 -9.86 9.31 -10.11
CA ARG A 67 -10.15 10.45 -9.22
C ARG A 67 -9.20 11.63 -9.45
N ASN A 68 -7.97 11.39 -9.91
CA ASN A 68 -7.03 12.48 -10.18
C ASN A 68 -7.42 13.29 -11.44
N ASP A 69 -8.00 12.65 -12.46
CA ASP A 69 -8.49 13.35 -13.67
C ASP A 69 -9.74 14.20 -13.42
N SER A 70 -10.50 13.89 -12.36
CA SER A 70 -11.73 14.62 -12.00
C SER A 70 -11.48 16.00 -11.36
N SER A 71 -10.22 16.36 -11.13
CA SER A 71 -9.83 17.66 -10.55
C SER A 71 -9.79 18.80 -11.57
N LEU A 72 -10.07 18.53 -12.86
CA LEU A 72 -10.28 19.54 -13.89
C LEU A 72 -11.76 19.88 -14.11
N LEU A 73 -12.57 19.87 -13.04
CA LEU A 73 -13.90 20.48 -13.06
C LEU A 73 -13.78 21.99 -12.78
N SER A 74 -13.75 22.74 -13.89
CA SER A 74 -14.38 24.04 -14.10
C SER A 74 -14.89 24.75 -12.82
N LEU A 75 -14.16 25.79 -12.40
CA LEU A 75 -14.72 26.83 -11.55
C LEU A 75 -15.96 27.40 -12.26
N SER A 76 -17.14 27.14 -11.70
CA SER A 76 -18.39 27.76 -12.11
C SER A 76 -18.27 29.27 -11.84
N ALA A 77 -18.28 30.06 -12.91
CA ALA A 77 -18.42 31.50 -12.82
C ALA A 77 -19.83 31.81 -12.31
N THR A 78 -19.99 31.98 -11.00
CA THR A 78 -21.20 32.57 -10.44
C THR A 78 -21.28 34.02 -10.87
N HIS A 79 -22.19 34.28 -11.82
CA HIS A 79 -22.66 35.60 -12.19
C HIS A 79 -23.11 36.40 -10.96
N GLY A 80 -22.50 37.55 -10.75
CA GLY A 80 -22.99 38.61 -9.85
C GLY A 80 -22.23 39.90 -10.13
N PRO A 81 -22.89 40.98 -10.57
CA PRO A 81 -22.20 42.22 -10.90
C PRO A 81 -21.96 43.02 -9.62
N THR A 82 -20.72 43.07 -9.15
CA THR A 82 -20.28 44.13 -8.23
C THR A 82 -19.36 45.06 -9.00
N HIS A 83 -19.97 46.18 -9.37
CA HIS A 83 -19.38 47.41 -9.89
C HIS A 83 -17.99 47.68 -9.26
N PHE A 84 -16.93 47.52 -10.06
CA PHE A 84 -15.57 47.86 -9.69
C PHE A 84 -15.26 49.25 -10.28
N PRO A 85 -15.04 50.30 -9.46
CA PRO A 85 -14.63 51.59 -10.00
C PRO A 85 -13.23 51.45 -10.62
N GLU A 86 -13.10 51.84 -11.89
CA GLU A 86 -11.86 51.81 -12.66
C GLU A 86 -10.77 52.64 -11.98
N ILE A 87 -9.75 51.97 -11.44
CA ILE A 87 -8.56 52.60 -10.85
C ILE A 87 -7.39 52.65 -11.84
N PHE A 88 -7.52 52.07 -13.04
CA PHE A 88 -6.43 52.04 -14.01
C PHE A 88 -6.83 52.79 -15.28
N PRO A 89 -6.16 53.91 -15.61
CA PRO A 89 -6.40 54.59 -16.87
C PRO A 89 -6.05 53.65 -18.02
N VAL A 90 -6.85 53.68 -19.07
CA VAL A 90 -6.63 52.94 -20.32
C VAL A 90 -5.35 53.47 -20.97
N GLU A 91 -4.23 52.87 -20.61
CA GLU A 91 -3.05 52.90 -21.46
C GLU A 91 -3.38 52.04 -22.68
N THR A 92 -3.33 52.67 -23.84
CA THR A 92 -3.56 52.04 -25.15
C THR A 92 -2.43 51.04 -25.40
N TRP A 93 -2.62 49.80 -24.94
CA TRP A 93 -1.72 48.70 -25.22
C TRP A 93 -1.68 48.45 -26.74
N VAL A 94 -0.69 49.04 -27.41
CA VAL A 94 -0.29 48.63 -28.76
C VAL A 94 0.40 47.29 -28.56
N GLY A 95 -0.29 46.22 -28.97
CA GLY A 95 0.06 44.84 -28.65
C GLY A 95 1.56 44.53 -28.71
N SER A 96 2.01 43.68 -27.78
CA SER A 96 3.38 43.17 -27.76
C SER A 96 3.71 42.55 -29.13
N PRO A 97 4.87 42.83 -29.74
CA PRO A 97 5.28 42.16 -30.97
C PRO A 97 5.21 40.65 -30.75
N PRO A 98 4.83 39.87 -31.77
CA PRO A 98 4.58 38.43 -31.62
C PRO A 98 5.82 37.82 -31.01
N ALA A 99 5.71 37.46 -29.72
CA ALA A 99 6.78 36.81 -29.01
C ALA A 99 7.13 35.58 -29.84
N SER A 100 8.37 35.53 -30.33
CA SER A 100 8.93 34.31 -30.90
C SER A 100 8.50 33.18 -29.98
N LEU A 101 7.91 32.11 -30.54
CA LEU A 101 7.61 30.90 -29.79
C LEU A 101 8.92 30.44 -29.15
N VAL A 102 9.17 30.91 -27.93
CA VAL A 102 10.16 30.35 -27.04
C VAL A 102 9.56 28.99 -26.77
N SER A 103 10.03 28.01 -27.53
CA SER A 103 9.88 26.61 -27.17
C SER A 103 10.15 26.57 -25.68
N ARG A 104 9.16 26.12 -24.91
CA ARG A 104 9.23 25.92 -23.46
C ARG A 104 10.32 24.88 -23.19
N SER A 105 11.56 25.33 -23.30
CA SER A 105 12.81 24.59 -23.21
C SER A 105 13.75 25.28 -22.22
N THR A 106 13.38 26.47 -21.72
CA THR A 106 14.03 27.16 -20.60
C THR A 106 13.50 26.69 -19.24
N ASN A 107 13.18 25.40 -19.07
CA ASN A 107 13.05 24.79 -17.73
C ASN A 107 14.33 24.06 -17.32
N ASN A 108 15.38 24.08 -18.15
CA ASN A 108 16.52 23.18 -18.03
C ASN A 108 17.77 23.76 -17.36
N GLN A 109 17.65 24.83 -16.57
CA GLN A 109 18.76 25.31 -15.73
C GLN A 109 18.28 25.88 -14.38
N LEU A 110 17.32 25.23 -13.72
CA LEU A 110 17.42 25.19 -12.26
C LEU A 110 18.63 24.31 -11.97
N SER A 111 19.68 24.87 -11.37
CA SER A 111 20.90 24.11 -11.09
C SER A 111 20.54 22.81 -10.39
N ASP A 112 21.20 21.69 -10.74
CA ASP A 112 20.89 20.38 -10.16
C ASP A 112 20.91 20.44 -8.62
N HIS A 113 21.84 21.24 -8.07
CA HIS A 113 21.92 21.56 -6.66
C HIS A 113 20.65 22.23 -6.10
N THR A 114 20.01 23.15 -6.83
CA THR A 114 18.74 23.76 -6.39
C THR A 114 17.61 22.74 -6.35
N ARG A 115 17.54 21.85 -7.34
CA ARG A 115 16.53 20.78 -7.39
C ARG A 115 16.73 19.77 -6.27
N GLU A 116 17.98 19.39 -6.02
CA GLU A 116 18.37 18.52 -4.92
C GLU A 116 18.02 19.15 -3.57
N GLN A 117 18.31 20.44 -3.38
CA GLN A 117 17.94 21.15 -2.16
C GLN A 117 16.42 21.20 -1.95
N GLU A 118 15.63 21.38 -3.01
CA GLU A 118 14.16 21.28 -2.94
C GLU A 118 13.71 19.86 -2.61
N ALA A 119 14.34 18.83 -3.20
CA ALA A 119 14.06 17.43 -2.91
C ALA A 119 14.31 17.10 -1.44
N LEU A 120 15.41 17.59 -0.85
CA LEU A 120 15.72 17.41 0.56
C LEU A 120 14.73 18.14 1.49
N ALA A 121 14.27 19.33 1.10
CA ALA A 121 13.22 20.03 1.84
C ALA A 121 11.89 19.27 1.78
N ALA A 122 11.52 18.74 0.62
CA ALA A 122 10.35 17.88 0.45
C ALA A 122 10.50 16.59 1.27
N LEU A 123 11.68 15.97 1.28
CA LEU A 123 11.98 14.78 2.08
C LEU A 123 11.72 15.03 3.57
N ALA A 124 12.20 16.15 4.12
CA ALA A 124 11.94 16.53 5.51
C ALA A 124 10.42 16.67 5.78
N ALA A 125 9.69 17.35 4.89
CA ALA A 125 8.24 17.49 5.00
C ALA A 125 7.48 16.15 4.87
N ALA A 126 8.00 15.20 4.09
CA ALA A 126 7.47 13.84 3.99
C ALA A 126 7.67 13.07 5.29
N LYS A 127 8.89 13.10 5.86
CA LYS A 127 9.20 12.48 7.17
C LYS A 127 8.30 13.05 8.27
N ASP A 128 8.10 14.37 8.31
CA ASP A 128 7.20 15.02 9.27
C ASP A 128 5.75 14.59 9.05
N SER A 129 5.27 14.59 7.81
CA SER A 129 3.90 14.16 7.51
C SER A 129 3.66 12.71 7.92
N ARG A 130 4.65 11.83 7.74
CA ARG A 130 4.63 10.44 8.21
C ARG A 130 4.56 10.35 9.73
N ARG A 131 5.38 11.11 10.46
CA ARG A 131 5.35 11.18 11.94
C ARG A 131 3.99 11.64 12.48
N HIS A 132 3.30 12.52 11.76
CA HIS A 132 1.95 12.97 12.11
C HIS A 132 0.84 12.00 11.68
N GLY A 133 1.17 10.83 11.11
CA GLY A 133 0.20 9.83 10.64
C GLY A 133 -0.48 10.18 9.31
N ASN A 134 -0.07 11.26 8.64
CA ASN A 134 -0.64 11.71 7.37
C ASN A 134 0.01 10.98 6.18
N VAL A 135 -0.23 9.67 6.10
CA VAL A 135 0.39 8.77 5.13
C VAL A 135 0.19 9.20 3.68
N ARG A 136 -1.04 9.56 3.28
CA ARG A 136 -1.34 9.97 1.90
C ARG A 136 -0.57 11.22 1.48
N LYS A 137 -0.44 12.18 2.40
CA LYS A 137 0.31 13.41 2.17
C LYS A 137 1.80 13.12 2.08
N ALA A 138 2.32 12.28 2.98
CA ALA A 138 3.72 11.85 2.93
C ALA A 138 4.06 11.19 1.59
N LYS A 139 3.17 10.34 1.05
CA LYS A 139 3.32 9.71 -0.27
C LYS A 139 3.49 10.73 -1.40
N ALA A 140 2.55 11.66 -1.48
CA ALA A 140 2.58 12.67 -2.55
C ALA A 140 3.84 13.55 -2.47
N ILE A 141 4.31 13.86 -1.26
CA ILE A 141 5.53 14.65 -1.07
C ILE A 141 6.79 13.85 -1.44
N ILE A 142 6.88 12.57 -1.06
CA ILE A 142 8.06 11.76 -1.40
C ILE A 142 8.14 11.48 -2.91
N GLU A 143 6.99 11.30 -3.58
CA GLU A 143 6.94 11.17 -5.05
C GLU A 143 7.43 12.45 -5.75
N HIS A 144 7.10 13.63 -5.20
CA HIS A 144 7.65 14.91 -5.68
C HIS A 144 9.18 15.00 -5.46
N ALA A 145 9.66 14.62 -4.28
CA ALA A 145 11.10 14.59 -4.00
C ALA A 145 11.86 13.66 -4.97
N LEU A 146 11.28 12.51 -5.29
CA LEU A 146 11.83 11.55 -6.25
C LEU A 146 11.86 12.10 -7.69
N ALA A 147 10.83 12.85 -8.10
CA ALA A 147 10.81 13.51 -9.41
C ALA A 147 11.89 14.60 -9.54
N LEU A 148 12.22 15.26 -8.43
CA LEU A 148 13.28 16.27 -8.38
C LEU A 148 14.67 15.64 -8.42
N ALA A 149 14.90 14.61 -7.59
CA ALA A 149 16.18 13.94 -7.40
C ALA A 149 16.03 12.40 -7.39
N PRO A 150 15.91 11.77 -8.58
CA PRO A 150 15.59 10.34 -8.69
C PRO A 150 16.70 9.39 -8.24
N ASN A 151 17.94 9.87 -8.18
CA ASN A 151 19.13 9.06 -7.86
C ASN A 151 19.68 9.35 -6.45
N HIS A 152 19.00 10.16 -5.65
CA HIS A 152 19.50 10.53 -4.33
C HIS A 152 19.26 9.39 -3.32
N PRO A 153 20.29 8.91 -2.60
CA PRO A 153 20.18 7.75 -1.72
C PRO A 153 19.12 7.95 -0.62
N ASP A 154 19.13 9.10 0.09
CA ASP A 154 18.15 9.37 1.16
C ASP A 154 16.69 9.36 0.69
N VAL A 155 16.43 9.83 -0.53
CA VAL A 155 15.08 9.87 -1.12
C VAL A 155 14.63 8.46 -1.48
N LEU A 156 15.52 7.66 -2.08
CA LEU A 156 15.26 6.25 -2.39
C LEU A 156 15.02 5.42 -1.13
N THR A 157 15.82 5.62 -0.08
CA THR A 157 15.68 4.91 1.20
C THR A 157 14.35 5.25 1.87
N GLU A 158 13.95 6.52 1.95
CA GLU A 158 12.65 6.88 2.53
C GLU A 158 11.46 6.42 1.67
N TYR A 159 11.61 6.37 0.35
CA TYR A 159 10.60 5.79 -0.53
C TYR A 159 10.45 4.28 -0.30
N GLY A 160 11.56 3.54 -0.16
CA GLY A 160 11.55 2.13 0.21
C GLY A 160 10.88 1.89 1.56
N LEU A 161 11.21 2.71 2.56
CA LEU A 161 10.59 2.66 3.88
C LEU A 161 9.08 2.91 3.83
N PHE A 162 8.62 3.78 2.92
CA PHE A 162 7.20 4.00 2.69
C PHE A 162 6.51 2.70 2.20
N HIS A 163 7.10 2.00 1.22
CA HIS A 163 6.56 0.75 0.71
C HIS A 163 6.54 -0.37 1.76
N GLU A 164 7.59 -0.45 2.58
CA GLU A 164 7.72 -1.43 3.65
C GLU A 164 6.67 -1.19 4.75
N VAL A 165 6.59 0.03 5.29
CA VAL A 165 5.76 0.35 6.45
C VAL A 165 4.27 0.48 6.09
N LEU A 166 3.96 0.99 4.90
CA LEU A 166 2.61 1.45 4.57
C LEU A 166 1.90 0.59 3.52
N GLU A 167 2.65 0.05 2.55
CA GLU A 167 2.09 -0.83 1.52
C GLU A 167 2.30 -2.32 1.84
N ASN A 168 3.20 -2.61 2.79
CA ASN A 168 3.70 -3.94 3.14
C ASN A 168 4.26 -4.66 1.90
N ASP A 169 4.92 -3.89 1.03
CA ASP A 169 5.55 -4.35 -0.20
C ASP A 169 7.06 -4.41 -0.01
N VAL A 170 7.53 -5.56 0.46
CA VAL A 170 8.93 -5.79 0.81
C VAL A 170 9.82 -5.86 -0.44
N LEU A 171 9.26 -6.28 -1.59
CA LEU A 171 10.04 -6.41 -2.82
C LEU A 171 10.37 -5.04 -3.40
N GLU A 172 9.40 -4.13 -3.43
CA GLU A 172 9.65 -2.78 -3.91
C GLU A 172 10.57 -2.01 -2.96
N ALA A 173 10.45 -2.23 -1.65
CA ALA A 173 11.35 -1.67 -0.66
C ALA A 173 12.80 -2.13 -0.86
N ASP A 174 13.03 -3.43 -1.03
CA ASP A 174 14.35 -4.01 -1.28
C ASP A 174 15.00 -3.45 -2.55
N LEU A 175 14.21 -3.31 -3.63
CA LEU A 175 14.67 -2.69 -4.87
C LEU A 175 15.13 -1.23 -4.64
N CYS A 176 14.42 -0.48 -3.81
CA CYS A 176 14.76 0.90 -3.50
C CYS A 176 16.04 1.00 -2.66
N TYR A 177 16.20 0.16 -1.63
CA TYR A 177 17.42 0.11 -0.82
C TYR A 177 18.64 -0.34 -1.65
N ALA A 178 18.48 -1.35 -2.51
CA ALA A 178 19.54 -1.79 -3.41
C ALA A 178 19.97 -0.68 -4.38
N LYS A 179 19.02 0.10 -4.90
CA LYS A 179 19.34 1.28 -5.73
C LYS A 179 20.07 2.36 -4.93
N ALA A 180 19.65 2.64 -3.69
CA ALA A 180 20.34 3.61 -2.85
C ALA A 180 21.80 3.22 -2.61
N LEU A 181 22.07 1.94 -2.30
CA LEU A 181 23.42 1.39 -2.11
C LEU A 181 24.26 1.37 -3.40
N ALA A 182 23.62 1.27 -4.56
CA ALA A 182 24.31 1.37 -5.85
C ALA A 182 24.85 2.78 -6.11
N PHE A 183 24.19 3.82 -5.59
CA PHE A 183 24.65 5.21 -5.70
C PHE A 183 25.57 5.62 -4.54
N ASP A 184 25.27 5.21 -3.32
CA ASP A 184 26.11 5.41 -2.14
C ASP A 184 26.27 4.09 -1.34
N PRO A 185 27.39 3.36 -1.53
CA PRO A 185 27.60 2.07 -0.89
C PRO A 185 27.82 2.16 0.63
N ASN A 186 28.10 3.35 1.16
CA ASN A 186 28.29 3.58 2.59
C ASN A 186 27.05 4.20 3.26
N HIS A 187 25.92 4.26 2.54
CA HIS A 187 24.70 4.86 3.05
C HIS A 187 24.13 4.03 4.21
N SER A 188 24.25 4.55 5.43
CA SER A 188 23.91 3.80 6.63
C SER A 188 22.43 3.42 6.72
N GLU A 189 21.50 4.30 6.31
CA GLU A 189 20.07 4.02 6.46
C GLU A 189 19.59 2.85 5.57
N ALA A 190 20.24 2.57 4.44
CA ALA A 190 19.91 1.42 3.59
C ALA A 190 20.62 0.11 3.98
N LEU A 191 21.55 0.15 4.94
CA LEU A 191 22.28 -1.03 5.43
C LEU A 191 21.70 -1.65 6.72
N VAL A 192 20.78 -0.95 7.40
CA VAL A 192 20.17 -1.37 8.67
C VAL A 192 19.09 -2.41 8.44
#